data_AF-A0A8H3Z297-F1
#
_entry.id   AF-A0A8H3Z297-F1
#
_cell.length_a   1.000
_cell.length_b   1.000
_cell.length_c   1.000
_cell.angle_alpha   90.00
_cell.angle_beta   90.00
_cell.angle_gamma   90.00
#
_symmetry.space_group_name_H-M   'P 1'
#
loop_
_entity.id
_entity.type
_entity.pdbx_description
1 polymer ?
#
loop_
_entity_poly.entity_id
_entity_poly.type
_entity_poly.pdbx_seq_one_letter_code
_entity_poly.pdbx_strand_id
1 'polypeptide(L)'
;MPELLTIPKELRLMMVEELARSTVFRFPSKANNMNNLNSHNLAILQTCQQLYSESKSLFLRHSLLDCRGTENCLDVLSVMTTEQRKSVRFLKFTGTPIVLHKAENLGGTGMGLEYSVYSAQVVLQLLFPELRLDTLVFLDPHHGPSDWVLHSGRHFGDYQAYSQVTELVKYGNGWNTLHYISTNTAFLQTITSPQPITWDTCIKARDGESSGACTDIFISKKGYGEIAGPELSSNMWETLDMNVLKSEVKNLEDEPNEELAWYRNNKVLLKRSVLVKVCRGKGADHDGGASLQGVGANVILKRLYEQQGWKGLKEDKLKWFQVMPYGQTNGEGQT
;
A
#
# COMPACT_ATOMS: atom_id res chain seq x y z
N MET A 1 22.10 32.51 -10.71
CA MET A 1 21.52 32.05 -9.42
C MET A 1 21.41 33.09 -8.29
N PRO A 2 22.11 34.25 -8.24
CA PRO A 2 21.81 35.25 -7.20
C PRO A 2 20.37 35.78 -7.27
N GLU A 3 19.76 35.76 -8.47
CA GLU A 3 18.37 36.19 -8.70
C GLU A 3 17.33 35.43 -7.88
N LEU A 4 17.47 34.11 -7.66
CA LEU A 4 16.48 33.36 -6.88
C LEU A 4 16.43 33.84 -5.42
N LEU A 5 17.58 34.19 -4.83
CA LEU A 5 17.66 34.71 -3.46
C LEU A 5 17.20 36.16 -3.33
N THR A 6 17.08 36.89 -4.45
CA THR A 6 16.49 38.25 -4.46
C THR A 6 14.96 38.23 -4.39
N ILE A 7 14.33 37.11 -4.74
CA ILE A 7 12.89 36.93 -4.60
C ILE A 7 12.52 36.90 -3.10
N PRO A 8 11.45 37.58 -2.65
CA PRO A 8 10.96 37.47 -1.27
C PRO A 8 10.79 36.03 -0.79
N LYS A 9 11.06 35.79 0.50
CA LYS A 9 11.05 34.45 1.08
C LYS A 9 9.72 33.74 0.86
N GLU A 10 8.61 34.47 0.99
CA GLU A 10 7.25 33.95 0.87
C GLU A 10 7.03 33.35 -0.52
N LEU A 11 7.44 34.05 -1.57
CA LEU A 11 7.34 33.56 -2.95
C LEU A 11 8.27 32.37 -3.21
N ARG A 12 9.49 32.38 -2.65
CA ARG A 12 10.38 31.21 -2.75
C ARG A 12 9.76 29.97 -2.10
N LEU A 13 9.17 30.11 -0.92
CA LEU A 13 8.51 29.00 -0.22
C LEU A 13 7.31 28.48 -1.03
N MET A 14 6.51 29.36 -1.65
CA MET A 14 5.43 28.93 -2.55
C MET A 14 5.95 28.15 -3.77
N MET A 15 7.04 28.62 -4.40
CA MET A 15 7.68 27.91 -5.52
C MET A 15 8.20 26.54 -5.10
N VAL A 16 8.87 26.46 -3.95
CA VAL A 16 9.40 25.21 -3.39
C VAL A 16 8.27 24.26 -3.02
N GLU A 17 7.18 24.76 -2.45
CA GLU A 17 6.02 23.95 -2.09
C GLU A 17 5.40 23.32 -3.34
N GLU A 18 5.22 24.10 -4.41
CA GLU A 18 4.69 23.58 -5.67
C GLU A 18 5.64 22.56 -6.32
N LEU A 19 6.94 22.83 -6.31
CA LEU A 19 7.94 21.87 -6.75
C LEU A 19 7.86 20.56 -5.94
N ALA A 20 7.76 20.66 -4.62
CA ALA A 20 7.63 19.51 -3.72
C ALA A 20 6.34 18.71 -4.00
N ARG A 21 5.20 19.36 -4.22
CA ARG A 21 3.92 18.69 -4.57
C ARG A 21 4.03 17.88 -5.86
N SER A 22 4.75 18.39 -6.86
CA SER A 22 5.01 17.68 -8.11
C SER A 22 6.09 16.60 -8.00
N THR A 23 6.81 16.54 -6.87
CA THR A 23 7.93 15.63 -6.66
C THR A 23 7.47 14.27 -6.14
N VAL A 24 7.93 13.21 -6.80
CA VAL A 24 7.74 11.82 -6.37
C VAL A 24 9.09 11.19 -6.05
N PHE A 25 9.28 10.77 -4.81
CA PHE A 25 10.43 9.97 -4.38
C PHE A 25 10.12 8.49 -4.54
N ARG A 26 10.65 7.89 -5.61
CA ARG A 26 10.45 6.47 -5.91
C ARG A 26 11.56 5.63 -5.28
N PHE A 27 11.16 4.69 -4.43
CA PHE A 27 12.07 3.76 -3.76
C PHE A 27 11.95 2.37 -4.39
N PRO A 28 12.90 1.96 -5.26
CA PRO A 28 12.82 0.69 -6.00
C PRO A 28 13.06 -0.51 -5.08
N SER A 29 12.43 -1.65 -5.39
CA SER A 29 12.45 -2.90 -4.59
C SER A 29 13.85 -3.48 -4.28
N LYS A 30 14.89 -3.07 -5.00
CA LYS A 30 16.27 -3.52 -4.77
C LYS A 30 17.13 -2.38 -4.19
N ALA A 31 17.65 -2.61 -2.99
CA ALA A 31 18.53 -1.68 -2.25
C ALA A 31 19.75 -1.19 -3.07
N ASN A 32 20.20 -1.97 -4.05
CA ASN A 32 21.37 -1.63 -4.88
C ASN A 32 21.16 -0.42 -5.81
N ASN A 33 19.93 0.09 -5.95
CA ASN A 33 19.61 1.21 -6.84
C ASN A 33 19.21 2.50 -6.11
N MET A 34 19.50 2.67 -4.81
CA MET A 34 19.27 3.96 -4.14
C MET A 34 20.09 5.11 -4.76
N ASN A 35 21.19 4.80 -5.46
CA ASN A 35 21.98 5.77 -6.22
C ASN A 35 21.22 6.37 -7.43
N ASN A 36 20.07 5.80 -7.82
CA ASN A 36 19.22 6.28 -8.92
C ASN A 36 17.97 7.04 -8.43
N LEU A 37 17.93 7.50 -7.17
CA LEU A 37 17.02 8.60 -6.83
C LEU A 37 17.37 9.75 -7.78
N ASN A 38 16.43 10.14 -8.65
CA ASN A 38 16.61 11.21 -9.64
C ASN A 38 17.32 12.39 -8.97
N SER A 39 18.62 12.54 -9.23
CA SER A 39 19.49 13.52 -8.58
C SER A 39 18.96 14.94 -8.76
N HIS A 40 18.17 15.15 -9.82
CA HIS A 40 17.50 16.38 -10.15
C HIS A 40 16.36 16.76 -9.18
N ASN A 41 15.64 15.81 -8.58
CA ASN A 41 14.49 16.12 -7.70
C ASN A 41 14.92 16.85 -6.42
N LEU A 42 16.18 16.66 -5.99
CA LEU A 42 16.76 17.30 -4.81
C LEU A 42 17.78 18.37 -5.16
N ALA A 43 17.97 18.70 -6.44
CA ALA A 43 18.98 19.66 -6.86
C ALA A 43 18.81 21.02 -6.18
N ILE A 44 17.55 21.47 -5.95
CA ILE A 44 17.27 22.71 -5.23
C ILE A 44 17.81 22.70 -3.79
N LEU A 45 17.78 21.55 -3.12
CA LEU A 45 18.32 21.39 -1.76
C LEU A 45 19.85 21.48 -1.72
N GLN A 46 20.51 21.24 -2.85
CA GLN A 46 21.96 21.25 -2.97
C GLN A 46 22.52 22.60 -3.46
N THR A 47 21.67 23.58 -3.78
CA THR A 47 22.10 24.88 -4.31
C THR A 47 22.82 25.75 -3.29
N CYS A 48 22.21 26.00 -2.12
CA CYS A 48 22.78 26.77 -1.03
C CYS A 48 22.15 26.43 0.32
N GLN A 49 22.82 26.80 1.42
CA GLN A 49 22.34 26.52 2.79
C GLN A 49 20.99 27.17 3.09
N GLN A 50 20.75 28.38 2.57
CA GLN A 50 19.48 29.07 2.77
C GLN A 50 18.32 28.29 2.17
N LEU A 51 18.41 27.93 0.89
CA LEU A 51 17.36 27.14 0.22
C LEU A 51 17.22 25.75 0.85
N TYR A 52 18.31 25.12 1.27
CA TYR A 52 18.26 23.87 2.02
C TYR A 52 17.41 24.00 3.30
N SER A 53 17.69 25.01 4.11
CA SER A 53 16.97 25.24 5.38
C SER A 53 15.51 25.62 5.18
N GLU A 54 15.19 26.40 4.14
CA GLU A 54 13.83 26.80 3.77
C GLU A 54 13.02 25.62 3.19
N SER A 55 13.66 24.72 2.45
CA SER A 55 12.96 23.74 1.61
C SER A 55 12.85 22.34 2.21
N LYS A 56 13.80 21.89 3.04
CA LYS A 56 13.91 20.49 3.47
C LYS A 56 12.63 19.92 4.09
N SER A 57 11.93 20.72 4.91
CA SER A 57 10.68 20.30 5.57
C SER A 57 9.50 20.31 4.60
N LEU A 58 9.48 21.24 3.64
CA LEU A 58 8.45 21.30 2.60
C LEU A 58 8.51 20.07 1.70
N PHE A 59 9.72 19.63 1.30
CA PHE A 59 9.86 18.42 0.48
C PHE A 59 9.30 17.20 1.19
N LEU A 60 9.65 16.97 2.46
CA LEU A 60 9.14 15.81 3.18
C LEU A 60 7.63 15.87 3.41
N ARG A 61 7.07 17.08 3.60
CA ARG A 61 5.65 17.29 3.85
C ARG A 61 4.79 17.18 2.60
N HIS A 62 5.26 17.66 1.45
CA HIS A 62 4.44 17.81 0.25
C HIS A 62 4.75 16.79 -0.85
N SER A 63 5.91 16.12 -0.80
CA SER A 63 6.25 15.12 -1.81
C SER A 63 5.59 13.78 -1.55
N LEU A 64 5.37 13.02 -2.63
CA LEU A 64 4.90 11.64 -2.54
C LEU A 64 6.07 10.69 -2.32
N LEU A 65 6.02 9.89 -1.25
CA LEU A 65 6.91 8.74 -1.07
C LEU A 65 6.26 7.52 -1.77
N ASP A 66 6.88 7.01 -2.84
CA ASP A 66 6.39 5.87 -3.62
C ASP A 66 7.28 4.64 -3.38
N CYS A 67 6.85 3.77 -2.48
CA CYS A 67 7.57 2.58 -2.03
C CYS A 67 7.07 1.33 -2.76
N ARG A 68 7.93 0.67 -3.53
CA ARG A 68 7.56 -0.56 -4.25
C ARG A 68 7.61 -1.80 -3.33
N GLY A 69 6.61 -1.91 -2.47
CA GLY A 69 6.45 -3.02 -1.51
C GLY A 69 6.52 -2.55 -0.06
N THR A 70 6.02 -3.39 0.85
CA THR A 70 6.00 -3.09 2.29
C THR A 70 7.40 -3.00 2.87
N GLU A 71 8.30 -3.92 2.51
CA GLU A 71 9.69 -3.93 3.02
C GLU A 71 10.47 -2.68 2.63
N ASN A 72 10.24 -2.19 1.42
CA ASN A 72 10.80 -0.93 0.94
C ASN A 72 10.30 0.27 1.74
N CYS A 73 9.00 0.27 2.04
CA CYS A 73 8.41 1.30 2.87
C CYS A 73 9.03 1.27 4.28
N LEU A 74 9.25 0.08 4.84
CA LEU A 74 9.93 -0.09 6.12
C LEU A 74 11.38 0.41 6.07
N ASP A 75 12.13 0.15 4.99
CA ASP A 75 13.50 0.66 4.83
C ASP A 75 13.55 2.19 4.91
N VAL A 76 12.63 2.84 4.21
CA VAL A 76 12.56 4.31 4.14
C VAL A 76 12.12 4.90 5.48
N LEU A 77 11.09 4.34 6.11
CA LEU A 77 10.52 4.90 7.34
C LEU A 77 11.35 4.57 8.60
N SER A 78 12.04 3.42 8.62
CA SER A 78 12.84 3.00 9.78
C SER A 78 14.09 3.86 9.98
N VAL A 79 14.64 4.46 8.91
CA VAL A 79 15.79 5.37 9.00
C VAL A 79 15.40 6.81 9.31
N MET A 80 14.11 7.16 9.23
CA MET A 80 13.63 8.50 9.57
C MET A 80 13.59 8.71 11.09
N THR A 81 13.71 9.96 11.53
CA THR A 81 13.38 10.33 12.90
C THR A 81 11.85 10.38 13.10
N THR A 82 11.39 10.35 14.34
CA THR A 82 9.96 10.49 14.66
C THR A 82 9.37 11.80 14.09
N GLU A 83 10.11 12.90 14.17
CA GLU A 83 9.66 14.21 13.64
C GLU A 83 9.59 14.21 12.11
N GLN A 84 10.49 13.50 11.44
CA GLN A 84 10.41 13.30 10.00
C GLN A 84 9.18 12.48 9.62
N ARG A 85 8.93 11.34 10.30
CA ARG A 85 7.74 10.51 10.04
C ARG A 85 6.44 11.27 10.27
N LYS A 86 6.34 12.04 11.36
CA LYS A 86 5.20 12.94 11.63
C LYS A 86 5.00 14.01 10.57
N SER A 87 6.03 14.33 9.78
CA SER A 87 5.96 15.34 8.72
C SER A 87 5.50 14.75 7.37
N VAL A 88 5.62 13.44 7.17
CA VAL A 88 5.15 12.77 5.94
C VAL A 88 3.63 12.89 5.84
N ARG A 89 3.14 13.38 4.69
CA ARG A 89 1.69 13.50 4.40
C ARG A 89 1.21 12.59 3.27
N PHE A 90 2.08 12.22 2.34
CA PHE A 90 1.70 11.46 1.16
C PHE A 90 2.57 10.21 1.03
N LEU A 91 1.94 9.05 1.16
CA LEU A 91 2.60 7.75 1.04
C LEU A 91 1.85 6.89 0.03
N LYS A 92 2.59 6.29 -0.89
CA LYS A 92 2.11 5.27 -1.81
C LYS A 92 2.96 4.02 -1.64
N PHE A 93 2.33 2.87 -1.53
CA PHE A 93 3.08 1.61 -1.57
C PHE A 93 2.22 0.40 -1.97
N THR A 94 2.89 -0.68 -2.37
CA THR A 94 2.24 -1.97 -2.66
C THR A 94 2.20 -2.84 -1.42
N GLY A 95 1.00 -3.31 -1.06
CA GLY A 95 0.68 -3.97 0.20
C GLY A 95 1.19 -5.40 0.41
N THR A 96 2.35 -5.75 -0.14
CA THR A 96 2.88 -7.12 -0.08
C THR A 96 3.02 -7.59 1.38
N PRO A 97 2.38 -8.71 1.78
CA PRO A 97 2.52 -9.23 3.14
C PRO A 97 3.98 -9.51 3.49
N ILE A 98 4.33 -9.35 4.77
CA ILE A 98 5.66 -9.70 5.28
C ILE A 98 5.58 -11.06 5.95
N VAL A 99 6.44 -11.97 5.50
CA VAL A 99 6.63 -13.27 6.15
C VAL A 99 7.84 -13.17 7.08
N LEU A 100 7.63 -13.42 8.37
CA LEU A 100 8.70 -13.54 9.37
C LEU A 100 8.62 -14.91 10.05
N HIS A 101 9.78 -15.43 10.44
CA HIS A 101 9.88 -16.70 11.14
C HIS A 101 9.89 -16.47 12.64
N LYS A 102 9.24 -17.37 13.40
CA LYS A 102 9.38 -17.34 14.85
C LYS A 102 10.77 -17.82 15.22
N ALA A 103 11.57 -16.95 15.84
CA ALA A 103 12.93 -17.28 16.28
C ALA A 103 12.95 -18.36 17.39
N GLU A 104 11.82 -18.58 18.08
CA GLU A 104 11.77 -19.32 19.35
C GLU A 104 11.85 -20.86 19.21
N ASN A 105 11.78 -21.43 18.00
CA ASN A 105 11.73 -22.90 17.80
C ASN A 105 12.94 -23.51 17.07
N LEU A 106 14.11 -22.86 17.09
CA LEU A 106 15.35 -23.43 16.52
C LEU A 106 15.92 -24.64 17.31
N GLY A 107 15.24 -25.08 18.38
CA GLY A 107 15.65 -26.22 19.22
C GLY A 107 14.75 -27.46 19.15
N GLY A 108 13.71 -27.48 18.31
CA GLY A 108 12.73 -28.57 18.26
C GLY A 108 12.90 -29.48 17.04
N THR A 109 13.25 -30.75 17.27
CA THR A 109 13.28 -31.81 16.25
C THR A 109 11.88 -32.07 15.68
N GLY A 110 11.56 -31.54 14.49
CA GLY A 110 10.44 -32.06 13.69
C GLY A 110 9.61 -31.02 12.93
N MET A 111 9.90 -30.87 11.64
CA MET A 111 8.91 -30.76 10.53
C MET A 111 7.72 -29.79 10.72
N GLY A 112 7.97 -28.58 11.23
CA GLY A 112 6.97 -27.50 11.26
C GLY A 112 7.64 -26.15 11.19
N LEU A 113 7.82 -25.62 9.98
CA LEU A 113 8.33 -24.26 9.80
C LEU A 113 7.23 -23.26 10.17
N GLU A 114 7.19 -22.85 11.44
CA GLU A 114 6.28 -21.80 11.88
C GLU A 114 6.74 -20.43 11.35
N TYR A 115 6.07 -19.96 10.32
CA TYR A 115 6.15 -18.57 9.88
C TYR A 115 4.85 -17.83 10.23
N SER A 116 4.98 -16.54 10.46
CA SER A 116 3.86 -15.61 10.63
C SER A 116 3.82 -14.68 9.43
N VAL A 117 2.64 -14.56 8.83
CA VAL A 117 2.38 -13.62 7.74
C VAL A 117 1.71 -12.40 8.35
N TYR A 118 2.34 -11.25 8.20
CA TYR A 118 1.81 -9.98 8.66
C TYR A 118 1.30 -9.18 7.47
N SER A 119 0.04 -8.74 7.54
CA SER A 119 -0.50 -7.84 6.53
C SER A 119 0.25 -6.51 6.56
N ALA A 120 0.42 -5.90 5.39
CA ALA A 120 1.21 -4.68 5.27
C ALA A 120 0.65 -3.50 6.07
N GLN A 121 -0.68 -3.44 6.18
CA GLN A 121 -1.39 -2.46 6.98
C GLN A 121 -1.02 -2.59 8.47
N VAL A 122 -1.11 -3.79 9.03
CA VAL A 122 -0.74 -4.05 10.43
C VAL A 122 0.70 -3.63 10.69
N VAL A 123 1.62 -4.00 9.79
CA VAL A 123 3.04 -3.66 9.90
C VAL A 123 3.25 -2.15 9.99
N LEU A 124 2.68 -1.36 9.07
CA LEU A 124 2.90 0.09 9.09
C LEU A 124 2.35 0.75 10.35
N GLN A 125 1.18 0.29 10.80
CA GLN A 125 0.47 0.90 11.93
C GLN A 125 1.10 0.58 13.26
N LEU A 126 1.59 -0.65 13.39
CA LEU A 126 2.24 -1.12 14.59
C LEU A 126 3.62 -0.49 14.79
N LEU A 127 4.37 -0.34 13.69
CA LEU A 127 5.77 0.08 13.73
C LEU A 127 5.95 1.59 13.61
N PHE A 128 4.98 2.28 13.00
CA PHE A 128 5.01 3.74 12.82
C PHE A 128 3.67 4.39 13.20
N PRO A 129 3.23 4.27 14.47
CA PRO A 129 1.98 4.85 14.94
C PRO A 129 1.92 6.39 14.80
N GLU A 130 3.06 7.06 14.66
CA GLU A 130 3.17 8.52 14.52
C GLU A 130 2.94 9.05 13.10
N LEU A 131 2.64 8.17 12.12
CA LEU A 131 2.31 8.61 10.77
C LEU A 131 1.01 9.44 10.78
N ARG A 132 1.06 10.57 10.08
CA ARG A 132 -0.06 11.53 9.98
C ARG A 132 -0.30 11.87 8.52
N LEU A 133 -0.69 10.87 7.75
CA LEU A 133 -0.83 10.99 6.30
C LEU A 133 -2.11 11.78 5.96
N ASP A 134 -2.00 12.73 5.03
CA ASP A 134 -3.17 13.29 4.35
C ASP A 134 -3.74 12.28 3.36
N THR A 135 -2.87 11.55 2.67
CA THR A 135 -3.28 10.50 1.74
C THR A 135 -2.37 9.29 1.82
N LEU A 136 -2.98 8.12 2.01
CA LEU A 136 -2.36 6.82 1.84
C LEU A 136 -2.87 6.18 0.54
N VAL A 137 -1.98 5.93 -0.41
CA VAL A 137 -2.26 5.16 -1.62
C VAL A 137 -1.77 3.73 -1.43
N PHE A 138 -2.70 2.80 -1.33
CA PHE A 138 -2.43 1.39 -1.11
C PHE A 138 -2.67 0.63 -2.42
N LEU A 139 -1.61 0.09 -3.02
CA LEU A 139 -1.73 -0.74 -4.22
C LEU A 139 -1.96 -2.19 -3.83
N ASP A 140 -3.01 -2.77 -4.41
CA ASP A 140 -3.36 -4.17 -4.28
C ASP A 140 -2.20 -5.07 -4.75
N PRO A 141 -1.65 -5.94 -3.87
CA PRO A 141 -0.60 -6.87 -4.22
C PRO A 141 -1.13 -8.17 -4.85
N HIS A 142 -2.44 -8.42 -4.80
CA HIS A 142 -3.08 -9.68 -5.21
C HIS A 142 -3.51 -9.69 -6.67
N HIS A 143 -3.69 -8.51 -7.26
CA HIS A 143 -4.09 -8.35 -8.66
C HIS A 143 -3.05 -7.51 -9.42
N GLY A 144 -2.36 -8.10 -10.39
CA GLY A 144 -1.37 -7.40 -11.21
C GLY A 144 -1.21 -8.00 -12.61
N PRO A 145 -0.55 -7.27 -13.54
CA PRO A 145 -0.33 -7.71 -14.92
C PRO A 145 0.55 -8.96 -15.03
N SER A 146 1.23 -9.30 -13.95
CA SER A 146 2.03 -10.50 -13.83
C SER A 146 1.24 -11.47 -12.93
N ASP A 147 0.43 -12.32 -13.55
CA ASP A 147 -0.45 -13.36 -12.96
C ASP A 147 0.35 -14.46 -12.19
N TRP A 148 1.50 -14.11 -11.60
CA TRP A 148 2.36 -14.94 -10.75
C TRP A 148 1.87 -15.03 -9.31
N VAL A 149 0.72 -14.43 -8.98
CA VAL A 149 0.08 -14.62 -7.68
C VAL A 149 -0.42 -16.06 -7.65
N LEU A 150 0.48 -16.92 -7.17
CA LEU A 150 0.33 -18.27 -6.65
C LEU A 150 -0.89 -19.03 -7.17
N HIS A 151 -0.63 -20.17 -7.80
CA HIS A 151 -1.54 -21.24 -8.28
C HIS A 151 -2.66 -21.69 -7.30
N SER A 152 -2.80 -21.05 -6.14
CA SER A 152 -3.99 -21.05 -5.28
C SER A 152 -5.09 -20.18 -5.91
N GLY A 153 -5.87 -20.75 -6.84
CA GLY A 153 -7.14 -20.27 -7.44
C GLY A 153 -7.54 -18.80 -7.29
N ARG A 154 -7.87 -18.13 -8.41
CA ARG A 154 -8.27 -16.70 -8.54
C ARG A 154 -9.13 -16.15 -7.38
N HIS A 155 -10.06 -16.93 -6.84
CA HIS A 155 -10.91 -16.55 -5.70
C HIS A 155 -10.17 -16.19 -4.41
N PHE A 156 -8.98 -16.74 -4.18
CA PHE A 156 -8.21 -16.43 -2.99
C PHE A 156 -7.63 -15.01 -3.02
N GLY A 157 -7.15 -14.56 -4.19
CA GLY A 157 -6.68 -13.18 -4.37
C GLY A 157 -7.80 -12.16 -4.19
N ASP A 158 -8.98 -12.46 -4.72
CA ASP A 158 -10.19 -11.65 -4.52
C ASP A 158 -10.56 -11.51 -3.05
N TYR A 159 -10.61 -12.64 -2.32
CA TYR A 159 -10.89 -12.64 -0.88
C TYR A 159 -9.84 -11.83 -0.11
N GLN A 160 -8.56 -11.98 -0.45
CA GLN A 160 -7.47 -11.24 0.20
C GLN A 160 -7.57 -9.73 -0.05
N ALA A 161 -7.81 -9.29 -1.28
CA ALA A 161 -7.99 -7.88 -1.60
C ALA A 161 -9.20 -7.28 -0.85
N TYR A 162 -10.33 -7.98 -0.83
CA TYR A 162 -11.51 -7.55 -0.06
C TYR A 162 -11.22 -7.47 1.45
N SER A 163 -10.59 -8.50 2.02
CA SER A 163 -10.23 -8.54 3.44
C SER A 163 -9.30 -7.38 3.78
N GLN A 164 -8.33 -7.09 2.90
CA GLN A 164 -7.37 -6.02 3.09
C GLN A 164 -8.01 -4.63 3.10
N VAL A 165 -8.93 -4.33 2.17
CA VAL A 165 -9.71 -3.08 2.21
C VAL A 165 -10.52 -3.01 3.50
N THR A 166 -11.17 -4.11 3.89
CA THR A 166 -11.98 -4.18 5.09
C THR A 166 -11.16 -3.94 6.36
N GLU A 167 -9.97 -4.52 6.46
CA GLU A 167 -9.05 -4.32 7.58
C GLU A 167 -8.54 -2.87 7.64
N LEU A 168 -8.18 -2.29 6.50
CA LEU A 168 -7.80 -0.87 6.40
C LEU A 168 -8.94 0.05 6.86
N VAL A 169 -10.19 -0.22 6.45
CA VAL A 169 -11.37 0.56 6.82
C VAL A 169 -11.70 0.43 8.31
N LYS A 170 -11.64 -0.78 8.87
CA LYS A 170 -12.01 -1.02 10.28
C LYS A 170 -10.92 -0.63 11.23
N TYR A 171 -9.70 -1.08 10.98
CA TYR A 171 -8.60 -1.00 11.95
C TYR A 171 -7.55 0.02 11.55
N GLY A 172 -7.61 0.51 10.31
CA GLY A 172 -6.52 1.33 9.80
C GLY A 172 -6.46 2.74 10.37
N ASN A 173 -5.27 3.19 10.78
CA ASN A 173 -5.00 4.51 11.34
C ASN A 173 -3.83 5.21 10.62
N GLY A 174 -3.55 6.45 11.04
CA GLY A 174 -2.44 7.26 10.53
C GLY A 174 -2.66 7.89 9.15
N TRP A 175 -3.89 7.90 8.63
CA TRP A 175 -4.26 8.53 7.36
C TRP A 175 -5.61 9.25 7.41
N ASN A 176 -5.77 10.33 6.66
CA ASN A 176 -7.03 11.08 6.48
C ASN A 176 -7.84 10.56 5.29
N THR A 177 -7.16 10.28 4.18
CA THR A 177 -7.76 9.65 2.99
C THR A 177 -6.98 8.40 2.61
N LEU A 178 -7.70 7.31 2.38
CA LEU A 178 -7.17 6.08 1.82
C LEU A 178 -7.64 5.96 0.37
N HIS A 179 -6.69 5.67 -0.52
CA HIS A 179 -6.94 5.27 -1.89
C HIS A 179 -6.41 3.86 -2.09
N TYR A 180 -7.30 2.87 -2.06
CA TYR A 180 -6.96 1.50 -2.40
C TYR A 180 -7.16 1.29 -3.90
N ILE A 181 -6.10 0.88 -4.60
CA ILE A 181 -6.11 0.70 -6.06
C ILE A 181 -5.88 -0.77 -6.38
N SER A 182 -6.85 -1.39 -7.03
CA SER A 182 -6.74 -2.72 -7.64
C SER A 182 -6.71 -2.62 -9.16
N THR A 183 -6.08 -3.59 -9.82
CA THR A 183 -5.99 -3.62 -11.30
C THR A 183 -7.26 -4.15 -11.96
N ASN A 184 -8.22 -4.68 -11.20
CA ASN A 184 -9.47 -5.23 -11.72
C ASN A 184 -10.62 -5.05 -10.69
N THR A 185 -11.85 -5.40 -11.09
CA THR A 185 -13.03 -5.33 -10.22
C THR A 185 -13.42 -6.67 -9.57
N ALA A 186 -12.65 -7.74 -9.78
CA ALA A 186 -13.07 -9.10 -9.45
C ALA A 186 -13.37 -9.26 -7.94
N PHE A 187 -12.53 -8.68 -7.08
CA PHE A 187 -12.70 -8.74 -5.62
C PHE A 187 -13.98 -8.07 -5.09
N LEU A 188 -14.64 -7.21 -5.88
CA LEU A 188 -15.92 -6.60 -5.51
C LEU A 188 -17.11 -7.55 -5.70
N GLN A 189 -16.91 -8.70 -6.33
CA GLN A 189 -17.97 -9.62 -6.77
C GLN A 189 -18.03 -10.89 -5.92
N THR A 190 -16.91 -11.27 -5.32
CA THR A 190 -16.78 -12.53 -4.58
C THR A 190 -17.48 -12.52 -3.22
N ILE A 191 -17.98 -11.37 -2.75
CA ILE A 191 -18.57 -11.21 -1.43
C ILE A 191 -20.03 -10.75 -1.52
N THR A 192 -20.88 -11.36 -0.70
CA THR A 192 -22.32 -11.12 -0.66
C THR A 192 -22.70 -9.75 -0.09
N SER A 193 -21.82 -9.16 0.72
CA SER A 193 -22.04 -7.87 1.36
C SER A 193 -22.01 -6.71 0.34
N PRO A 194 -23.03 -5.84 0.31
CA PRO A 194 -23.10 -4.76 -0.66
C PRO A 194 -22.01 -3.71 -0.40
N GLN A 195 -21.19 -3.44 -1.42
CA GLN A 195 -20.27 -2.30 -1.45
C GLN A 195 -20.90 -1.14 -2.22
N PRO A 196 -20.50 0.13 -1.97
CA PRO A 196 -19.60 0.58 -0.90
C PRO A 196 -20.24 0.60 0.50
N ILE A 197 -21.53 0.30 0.62
CA ILE A 197 -22.34 0.49 1.84
C ILE A 197 -21.69 -0.17 3.07
N THR A 198 -21.17 -1.40 2.94
CA THR A 198 -20.57 -2.11 4.07
C THR A 198 -19.35 -1.37 4.62
N TRP A 199 -18.44 -0.91 3.77
CA TRP A 199 -17.27 -0.13 4.19
C TRP A 199 -17.65 1.27 4.68
N ASP A 200 -18.64 1.90 4.06
CA ASP A 200 -19.19 3.18 4.49
C ASP A 200 -19.79 3.11 5.92
N THR A 201 -20.59 2.07 6.20
CA THR A 201 -21.08 1.80 7.56
C THR A 201 -19.94 1.52 8.52
N CYS A 202 -18.92 0.75 8.12
CA CYS A 202 -17.78 0.47 8.99
C CYS A 202 -17.00 1.74 9.36
N ILE A 203 -16.72 2.62 8.39
CA ILE A 203 -15.95 3.84 8.66
C ILE A 203 -16.74 4.84 9.51
N LYS A 204 -18.05 4.96 9.29
CA LYS A 204 -18.94 5.82 10.08
C LYS A 204 -19.16 5.28 11.49
N ALA A 205 -19.32 3.98 11.67
CA ALA A 205 -19.40 3.37 12.99
C ALA A 205 -18.10 3.61 13.80
N ARG A 206 -16.95 3.62 13.12
CA ARG A 206 -15.65 3.87 13.75
C ARG A 206 -15.42 5.34 14.10
N ASP A 207 -15.66 6.24 13.15
CA ASP A 207 -15.32 7.66 13.27
C ASP A 207 -16.47 8.52 13.82
N GLY A 208 -17.67 7.94 13.91
CA GLY A 208 -18.93 8.61 14.25
C GLY A 208 -19.76 8.92 13.00
N GLU A 209 -21.08 8.68 13.07
CA GLU A 209 -22.02 8.87 11.95
C GLU A 209 -22.06 10.32 11.42
N SER A 210 -21.90 11.30 12.31
CA SER A 210 -21.90 12.73 11.97
C SER A 210 -20.53 13.30 11.61
N SER A 211 -19.49 12.46 11.58
CA SER A 211 -18.11 12.90 11.39
C SER A 211 -17.79 13.34 9.95
N GLY A 212 -18.63 12.93 8.99
CA GLY A 212 -18.38 13.13 7.56
C GLY A 212 -17.48 12.06 6.93
N ALA A 213 -17.21 10.95 7.64
CA ALA A 213 -16.56 9.79 7.06
C ALA A 213 -17.38 9.20 5.90
N CYS A 214 -16.71 8.77 4.83
CA CYS A 214 -17.38 8.21 3.65
C CYS A 214 -16.52 7.19 2.91
N THR A 215 -17.18 6.31 2.15
CA THR A 215 -16.52 5.43 1.18
C THR A 215 -17.15 5.55 -0.21
N ASP A 216 -16.31 5.78 -1.21
CA ASP A 216 -16.68 5.85 -2.62
C ASP A 216 -15.88 4.82 -3.44
N ILE A 217 -16.50 4.26 -4.48
CA ILE A 217 -15.84 3.34 -5.41
C ILE A 217 -15.89 3.92 -6.81
N PHE A 218 -14.73 3.94 -7.45
CA PHE A 218 -14.55 4.39 -8.81
C PHE A 218 -13.91 3.31 -9.66
N ILE A 219 -14.16 3.36 -10.95
CA ILE A 219 -13.50 2.56 -11.98
C ILE A 219 -12.74 3.46 -12.96
N SER A 220 -11.62 2.96 -13.45
CA SER A 220 -10.78 3.64 -14.44
C SER A 220 -11.51 3.82 -15.75
N LYS A 221 -11.60 5.01 -16.34
CA LYS A 221 -12.12 5.22 -17.73
C LYS A 221 -11.32 4.53 -18.81
N LYS A 222 -10.08 4.13 -18.49
CA LYS A 222 -9.16 3.40 -19.37
C LYS A 222 -9.14 1.90 -19.05
N GLY A 223 -8.76 1.10 -20.04
CA GLY A 223 -8.62 -0.35 -19.90
C GLY A 223 -7.50 -0.79 -18.96
N TYR A 224 -7.39 -2.11 -18.77
CA TYR A 224 -6.43 -2.78 -17.90
C TYR A 224 -4.98 -2.31 -18.13
N GLY A 225 -4.24 -2.07 -17.04
CA GLY A 225 -2.79 -1.83 -17.09
C GLY A 225 -2.36 -0.42 -17.56
N GLU A 226 -3.29 0.46 -17.93
CA GLU A 226 -2.97 1.81 -18.41
C GLU A 226 -2.80 2.85 -17.30
N ILE A 227 -3.18 2.54 -16.05
CA ILE A 227 -2.91 3.43 -14.91
C ILE A 227 -1.50 3.15 -14.40
N ALA A 228 -0.52 3.70 -15.12
CA ALA A 228 0.87 3.67 -14.76
C ALA A 228 1.23 4.84 -13.82
N GLY A 229 0.58 4.97 -12.65
CA GLY A 229 1.00 6.03 -11.75
C GLY A 229 0.09 6.36 -10.58
N PRO A 230 0.57 7.25 -9.69
CA PRO A 230 -0.22 7.87 -8.64
C PRO A 230 -1.21 8.92 -9.18
N GLU A 231 -1.46 8.98 -10.49
CA GLU A 231 -2.43 9.91 -11.07
C GLU A 231 -3.83 9.54 -10.58
N LEU A 232 -4.19 10.10 -9.45
CA LEU A 232 -5.54 10.15 -8.90
C LEU A 232 -6.33 11.28 -9.58
N SER A 233 -5.92 11.67 -10.79
CA SER A 233 -6.55 12.76 -11.52
C SER A 233 -8.02 12.39 -11.73
N SER A 234 -8.89 13.26 -11.27
CA SER A 234 -10.35 13.02 -11.26
C SER A 234 -10.91 12.69 -12.64
N ASN A 235 -10.24 13.14 -13.70
CA ASN A 235 -10.62 12.84 -15.08
C ASN A 235 -10.44 11.37 -15.48
N MET A 236 -9.61 10.58 -14.78
CA MET A 236 -9.37 9.16 -15.09
C MET A 236 -10.36 8.20 -14.44
N TRP A 237 -11.14 8.66 -13.48
CA TRP A 237 -12.01 7.82 -12.67
C TRP A 237 -13.48 8.19 -12.93
N GLU A 238 -14.36 7.21 -12.91
CA GLU A 238 -15.82 7.41 -12.90
C GLU A 238 -16.44 6.58 -11.78
N THR A 239 -17.56 7.05 -11.23
CA THR A 239 -18.27 6.36 -10.15
C THR A 239 -18.76 5.00 -10.64
N LEU A 240 -18.54 3.96 -9.84
CA LEU A 240 -19.03 2.61 -10.14
C LEU A 240 -20.46 2.45 -9.63
N ASP A 241 -21.39 2.16 -10.54
CA ASP A 241 -22.70 1.63 -10.17
C ASP A 241 -22.61 0.11 -9.96
N MET A 242 -22.79 -0.33 -8.71
CA MET A 242 -22.72 -1.73 -8.34
C MET A 242 -23.87 -2.58 -8.91
N ASN A 243 -24.99 -1.97 -9.29
CA ASN A 243 -26.07 -2.68 -9.97
C ASN A 243 -25.67 -3.03 -11.41
N VAL A 244 -24.98 -2.10 -12.10
CA VAL A 244 -24.40 -2.35 -13.42
C VAL A 244 -23.40 -3.50 -13.33
N LEU A 245 -22.47 -3.46 -12.37
CA LEU A 245 -21.50 -4.53 -12.17
C LEU A 245 -22.17 -5.90 -11.93
N LYS A 246 -23.15 -5.98 -11.03
CA LYS A 246 -23.88 -7.22 -10.74
C LYS A 246 -24.64 -7.77 -11.94
N SER A 247 -25.29 -6.89 -12.72
CA SER A 247 -26.01 -7.29 -13.93
C SER A 247 -25.08 -7.87 -14.99
N GLU A 248 -23.87 -7.32 -15.12
CA GLU A 248 -22.88 -7.84 -16.06
C GLU A 248 -22.36 -9.22 -15.67
N VAL A 249 -22.23 -9.50 -14.37
CA VAL A 249 -21.79 -10.79 -13.81
C VAL A 249 -22.87 -11.86 -13.99
N LYS A 250 -24.13 -11.57 -13.64
CA LYS A 250 -25.23 -12.55 -13.77
C LYS A 250 -25.36 -13.06 -15.20
N ASN A 251 -25.22 -12.16 -16.19
CA ASN A 251 -25.23 -12.53 -17.61
C ASN A 251 -24.08 -13.48 -18.02
N LEU A 252 -23.05 -13.69 -17.18
CA LEU A 252 -21.94 -14.63 -17.46
C LEU A 252 -22.24 -16.05 -16.96
N GLU A 253 -22.98 -16.20 -15.86
CA GLU A 253 -23.32 -17.51 -15.29
C GLU A 253 -24.29 -18.30 -16.17
N ASP A 254 -25.03 -17.62 -17.04
CA ASP A 254 -26.04 -18.20 -17.93
C ASP A 254 -25.48 -18.71 -19.30
N GLU A 255 -24.17 -18.60 -19.58
CA GLU A 255 -23.57 -19.06 -20.86
C GLU A 255 -23.00 -20.50 -20.81
N PRO A 256 -23.47 -21.44 -21.65
CA PRO A 256 -23.26 -22.88 -21.47
C PRO A 256 -21.96 -23.48 -22.06
N ASN A 257 -20.93 -22.68 -22.34
CA ASN A 257 -19.68 -23.19 -22.96
C ASN A 257 -18.44 -22.78 -22.15
N GLU A 258 -18.13 -23.61 -21.16
CA GLU A 258 -17.52 -23.19 -19.87
C GLU A 258 -16.02 -22.82 -19.91
N GLU A 259 -15.23 -23.21 -20.91
CA GLU A 259 -13.77 -22.99 -20.87
C GLU A 259 -13.18 -22.04 -21.92
N LEU A 260 -13.79 -21.85 -23.10
CA LEU A 260 -13.18 -21.05 -24.20
C LEU A 260 -13.90 -19.71 -24.50
N ALA A 261 -15.16 -19.55 -24.09
CA ALA A 261 -15.90 -18.29 -24.13
C ALA A 261 -15.56 -17.38 -22.94
N TRP A 262 -15.34 -18.00 -21.77
CA TRP A 262 -14.99 -17.35 -20.50
C TRP A 262 -13.65 -16.58 -20.57
N TYR A 263 -12.62 -17.14 -21.24
CA TYR A 263 -11.31 -16.49 -21.43
C TYR A 263 -11.32 -15.34 -22.46
N ARG A 264 -12.19 -15.37 -23.49
CA ARG A 264 -12.22 -14.37 -24.58
C ARG A 264 -13.17 -13.20 -24.31
N ASN A 265 -14.25 -13.41 -23.56
CA ASN A 265 -15.33 -12.42 -23.33
C ASN A 265 -15.29 -11.72 -21.96
N ASN A 266 -14.14 -11.79 -21.27
CA ASN A 266 -13.69 -10.89 -20.20
C ASN A 266 -14.11 -9.43 -20.48
N LYS A 267 -15.32 -9.06 -20.01
CA LYS A 267 -15.99 -7.79 -20.28
C LYS A 267 -15.12 -6.62 -19.84
N VAL A 268 -15.27 -5.51 -20.55
CA VAL A 268 -14.50 -4.28 -20.37
C VAL A 268 -14.48 -3.86 -18.88
N LEU A 269 -15.58 -4.01 -18.13
CA LEU A 269 -15.63 -3.60 -16.73
C LEU A 269 -14.77 -4.45 -15.79
N LEU A 270 -14.72 -5.78 -15.98
CA LEU A 270 -13.94 -6.67 -15.10
C LEU A 270 -12.46 -6.38 -15.13
N LYS A 271 -11.98 -5.86 -16.26
CA LYS A 271 -10.57 -5.53 -16.52
C LYS A 271 -10.21 -4.10 -16.16
N ARG A 272 -11.15 -3.28 -15.68
CA ARG A 272 -10.86 -1.90 -15.31
C ARG A 272 -10.33 -1.87 -13.89
N SER A 273 -9.30 -1.06 -13.69
CA SER A 273 -8.80 -0.80 -12.34
C SER A 273 -9.89 -0.18 -11.48
N VAL A 274 -9.90 -0.54 -10.21
CA VAL A 274 -10.79 0.00 -9.19
C VAL A 274 -10.00 0.92 -8.28
N LEU A 275 -10.61 2.05 -7.92
CA LEU A 275 -10.19 2.90 -6.81
C LEU A 275 -11.29 2.88 -5.75
N VAL A 276 -10.96 2.34 -4.57
CA VAL A 276 -11.77 2.53 -3.36
C VAL A 276 -11.19 3.72 -2.61
N LYS A 277 -11.98 4.78 -2.49
CA LYS A 277 -11.63 5.98 -1.74
C LYS A 277 -12.36 5.96 -0.41
N VAL A 278 -11.61 6.07 0.68
CA VAL A 278 -12.17 6.14 2.04
C VAL A 278 -11.68 7.42 2.69
N CYS A 279 -12.60 8.25 3.18
CA CYS A 279 -12.28 9.47 3.91
C CYS A 279 -12.63 9.28 5.40
N ARG A 280 -11.69 9.66 6.28
CA ARG A 280 -11.93 9.75 7.72
C ARG A 280 -12.88 10.89 8.06
N GLY A 281 -13.56 10.72 9.17
CA GLY A 281 -14.35 11.77 9.80
C GLY A 281 -13.50 12.93 10.34
N LYS A 282 -14.10 14.12 10.45
CA LYS A 282 -13.47 15.27 11.12
C LYS A 282 -13.21 14.93 12.60
N GLY A 283 -12.00 15.20 13.07
CA GLY A 283 -11.61 14.90 14.45
C GLY A 283 -11.35 13.43 14.73
N ALA A 284 -11.34 12.57 13.69
CA ALA A 284 -10.78 11.23 13.81
C ALA A 284 -9.27 11.36 14.07
N ASP A 285 -8.87 11.29 15.34
CA ASP A 285 -7.48 11.49 15.74
C ASP A 285 -6.55 10.48 15.04
N HIS A 286 -5.41 10.98 14.56
CA HIS A 286 -4.26 10.13 14.22
C HIS A 286 -3.76 9.35 15.44
N ASP A 287 -4.00 9.89 16.64
CA ASP A 287 -3.49 9.41 17.92
C ASP A 287 -4.48 8.44 18.60
N GLY A 288 -5.62 8.14 17.95
CA GLY A 288 -6.56 7.13 18.40
C GLY A 288 -5.86 5.78 18.37
N GLY A 289 -5.34 5.37 19.54
CA GLY A 289 -4.74 4.07 19.76
C GLY A 289 -5.68 3.04 19.18
N ALA A 290 -5.34 2.54 17.99
CA ALA A 290 -6.09 1.48 17.37
C ALA A 290 -6.14 0.42 18.45
N SER A 291 -7.34 0.12 18.90
CA SER A 291 -7.60 -1.05 19.70
C SER A 291 -7.11 -2.21 18.82
N LEU A 292 -5.85 -2.59 18.98
CA LEU A 292 -5.27 -3.82 18.46
C LEU A 292 -5.87 -4.96 19.30
N GLN A 293 -7.21 -4.99 19.40
CA GLN A 293 -7.98 -6.14 19.83
C GLN A 293 -7.85 -7.16 18.71
N GLY A 294 -6.69 -7.82 18.66
CA GLY A 294 -6.36 -8.71 17.56
C GLY A 294 -4.97 -9.29 17.68
N VAL A 295 -4.90 -10.46 18.31
CA VAL A 295 -3.95 -11.56 18.06
C VAL A 295 -2.51 -11.35 18.55
N GLY A 296 -2.04 -12.28 19.39
CA GLY A 296 -0.69 -12.26 19.98
C GLY A 296 0.47 -12.14 18.98
N ALA A 297 0.26 -12.50 17.71
CA ALA A 297 1.23 -12.29 16.63
C ALA A 297 1.65 -10.81 16.49
N ASN A 298 0.71 -9.87 16.63
CA ASN A 298 1.02 -8.44 16.52
C ASN A 298 1.87 -7.95 17.70
N VAL A 299 1.59 -8.46 18.91
CA VAL A 299 2.40 -8.16 20.11
C VAL A 299 3.83 -8.68 19.93
N ILE A 300 3.99 -9.87 19.33
CA ILE A 300 5.30 -10.46 19.03
C ILE A 300 6.04 -9.61 18.00
N LEU A 301 5.41 -9.23 16.89
CA LEU A 301 6.05 -8.38 15.87
C LEU A 301 6.55 -7.06 16.46
N LYS A 302 5.72 -6.39 17.27
CA LYS A 302 6.10 -5.13 17.92
C LYS A 302 7.31 -5.31 18.82
N ARG A 303 7.28 -6.32 19.68
CA ARG A 303 8.38 -6.64 20.59
C ARG A 303 9.68 -6.94 19.84
N LEU A 304 9.60 -7.76 18.80
CA LEU A 304 10.76 -8.08 17.97
C LEU A 304 11.33 -6.81 17.32
N TYR A 305 10.47 -5.96 16.75
CA TYR A 305 10.92 -4.69 16.18
C TYR A 305 11.57 -3.77 17.21
N GLU A 306 11.02 -3.66 18.41
CA GLU A 306 11.61 -2.85 19.50
C GLU A 306 12.98 -3.38 19.94
N GLN A 307 13.20 -4.71 19.89
CA GLN A 307 14.45 -5.34 20.30
C GLN A 307 15.58 -5.19 19.27
N GLN A 308 15.29 -5.39 17.98
CA GLN A 308 16.34 -5.48 16.95
C GLN A 308 16.18 -4.51 15.77
N GLY A 309 15.10 -3.73 15.77
CA GLY A 309 14.74 -2.84 14.67
C GLY A 309 14.41 -3.60 13.38
N TRP A 310 14.11 -2.83 12.34
CA TRP A 310 13.83 -3.40 11.02
C TRP A 310 15.03 -4.14 10.42
N LYS A 311 16.24 -3.60 10.63
CA LYS A 311 17.48 -4.18 10.10
C LYS A 311 17.70 -5.60 10.65
N GLY A 312 17.54 -5.80 11.97
CA GLY A 312 17.68 -7.12 12.58
C GLY A 312 16.62 -8.11 12.08
N LEU A 313 15.35 -7.67 11.95
CA LEU A 313 14.29 -8.52 11.39
C LEU A 313 14.58 -8.98 9.95
N LYS A 314 15.16 -8.11 9.13
CA LYS A 314 15.60 -8.46 7.78
C LYS A 314 16.75 -9.48 7.79
N GLU A 315 17.73 -9.29 8.65
CA GLU A 315 18.87 -10.21 8.77
C GLU A 315 18.40 -11.61 9.19
N ASP A 316 17.46 -11.71 10.13
CA ASP A 316 16.89 -13.00 10.56
C ASP A 316 16.08 -13.67 9.46
N LYS A 317 15.27 -12.90 8.72
CA LYS A 317 14.58 -13.37 7.53
C LYS A 317 15.58 -13.93 6.50
N LEU A 318 16.68 -13.23 6.22
CA LEU A 318 17.71 -13.65 5.26
C LEU A 318 18.44 -14.92 5.71
N LYS A 319 18.85 -15.01 6.98
CA LYS A 319 19.48 -16.22 7.54
C LYS A 319 18.58 -17.44 7.33
N TRP A 320 17.27 -17.28 7.54
CA TRP A 320 16.33 -18.38 7.33
C TRP A 320 16.25 -18.83 5.86
N PHE A 321 16.21 -17.88 4.91
CA PHE A 321 16.24 -18.23 3.48
C PHE A 321 17.52 -18.98 3.06
N GLN A 322 18.64 -18.77 3.76
CA GLN A 322 19.89 -19.50 3.49
C GLN A 322 19.89 -20.93 4.07
N VAL A 323 19.14 -21.18 5.15
CA VAL A 323 19.07 -22.49 5.82
C VAL A 323 18.01 -23.40 5.17
N MET A 324 17.03 -22.83 4.48
CA MET A 324 16.00 -23.61 3.78
C MET A 324 16.61 -24.36 2.58
N PRO A 325 16.57 -25.70 2.55
CA PRO A 325 16.89 -26.48 1.36
C PRO A 325 15.73 -26.33 0.37
N TYR A 326 15.60 -25.15 -0.25
CA TYR A 326 14.85 -25.06 -1.50
C TYR A 326 15.60 -25.93 -2.49
N GLY A 327 14.98 -27.05 -2.87
CA GLY A 327 15.59 -28.15 -3.59
C GLY A 327 16.69 -27.69 -4.53
N GLN A 328 17.93 -28.05 -4.20
CA GLN A 328 18.84 -28.47 -5.25
C GLN A 328 18.10 -29.59 -5.97
N THR A 329 17.36 -29.24 -7.02
CA THR A 329 16.91 -30.22 -8.01
C THR A 329 18.21 -30.76 -8.58
N ASN A 330 18.69 -31.86 -8.01
CA ASN A 330 19.78 -32.64 -8.55
C ASN A 330 19.36 -32.99 -9.97
N GLY A 331 19.85 -32.21 -10.94
CA GLY A 331 19.95 -32.63 -12.32
C GLY A 331 21.04 -33.68 -12.39
N GLU A 332 20.82 -34.82 -11.76
CA GLU A 332 21.59 -36.02 -12.04
C GLU A 332 20.92 -36.69 -13.24
N GLY A 333 21.64 -36.64 -14.35
CA GLY A 333 21.23 -37.23 -15.61
C GLY A 333 20.93 -38.71 -15.43
N GLN A 334 19.80 -39.12 -15.99
CA GLN A 334 19.65 -40.48 -16.49
C GLN A 334 20.67 -40.67 -17.61
N THR A 335 21.66 -41.50 -17.35
CA THR A 335 22.42 -42.23 -18.38
C THR A 335 22.34 -43.71 -18.07
#